data_AF-A0A368FKW6-F1
#
_entry.id   AF-A0A368FKW6-F1
#
_cell.length_a   1.000
_cell.length_b   1.000
_cell.length_c   1.000
_cell.angle_alpha   90.00
_cell.angle_beta   90.00
_cell.angle_gamma   90.00
#
_symmetry.space_group_name_H-M   'P 1'
#
loop_
_entity.id
_entity.type
_entity.pdbx_description
1 polymer ?
#
loop_
_entity_poly.entity_id
_entity_poly.type
_entity_poly.pdbx_seq_one_letter_code
_entity_poly.pdbx_strand_id
1 'polypeptide(L)'
;MRNLVFKEIMEKIKPKTPSYDCHLEYAALHKFSLNDEDFFRFVVGDVKYTHAMIFNKTMYWEDFQVADVKEAVNSWSETLKGIKDPKKFGCNYYEAEDHVTYIRRKVLVCLFN
;
A
#
# COMPACT_ATOMS: atom_id res chain seq x y z
N MET A 1 6.05 7.48 -8.58
CA MET A 1 5.59 6.95 -7.27
C MET A 1 6.10 5.53 -6.98
N ARG A 2 5.98 4.55 -7.90
CA ARG A 2 6.47 3.16 -7.71
C ARG A 2 7.90 3.06 -7.17
N ASN A 3 8.86 3.72 -7.82
CA ASN A 3 10.27 3.70 -7.40
C ASN A 3 10.50 4.26 -5.99
N LEU A 4 9.69 5.23 -5.57
CA LEU A 4 9.80 5.82 -4.25
C LEU A 4 9.29 4.87 -3.17
N VAL A 5 8.07 4.35 -3.34
CA VAL A 5 7.46 3.39 -2.40
C VAL A 5 8.34 2.15 -2.29
N PHE A 6 8.89 1.69 -3.42
CA PHE A 6 9.85 0.61 -3.45
C PHE A 6 11.06 0.93 -2.57
N LYS A 7 11.74 2.06 -2.79
CA LYS A 7 12.92 2.44 -2.01
C LYS A 7 12.65 2.47 -0.51
N GLU A 8 11.59 3.16 -0.09
CA GLU A 8 11.28 3.34 1.33
C GLU A 8 10.95 2.01 2.03
N ILE A 9 10.16 1.13 1.39
CA ILE A 9 9.80 -0.18 1.97
C ILE A 9 11.02 -1.10 2.07
N MET A 10 11.85 -1.10 1.03
CA MET A 10 13.04 -1.95 0.94
C MET A 10 14.08 -1.60 2.00
N GLU A 11 14.13 -0.33 2.43
CA GLU A 11 14.99 0.09 3.53
C GLU A 11 14.52 -0.44 4.91
N LYS A 12 13.22 -0.73 5.07
CA LYS A 12 12.63 -1.24 6.33
C LYS A 12 12.63 -2.77 6.44
N ILE A 13 12.49 -3.47 5.31
CA ILE A 13 12.43 -4.93 5.28
C ILE A 13 13.85 -5.50 5.07
N LYS A 14 14.45 -6.03 6.15
CA LYS A 14 15.76 -6.71 6.13
C LYS A 14 15.68 -8.03 6.90
N PRO A 15 16.50 -9.04 6.57
CA PRO A 15 17.58 -9.04 5.57
C PRO A 15 17.16 -9.51 4.17
N LYS A 16 15.97 -10.10 4.04
CA LYS A 16 15.43 -10.53 2.75
C LYS A 16 14.53 -9.45 2.19
N THR A 17 14.72 -9.18 0.91
CA THR A 17 14.19 -8.00 0.28
C THR A 17 13.24 -8.45 -0.83
N PRO A 18 11.92 -8.18 -0.69
CA PRO A 18 10.93 -8.68 -1.64
C PRO A 18 11.07 -7.97 -2.99
N SER A 19 10.67 -8.64 -4.07
CA SER A 19 10.58 -7.99 -5.39
C SER A 19 9.24 -7.27 -5.56
N TYR A 20 9.22 -6.23 -6.38
CA TYR A 20 7.97 -5.56 -6.71
C TYR A 20 7.11 -6.41 -7.65
N ASP A 21 5.81 -6.55 -7.37
CA ASP A 21 4.85 -7.26 -8.21
C ASP A 21 3.67 -6.36 -8.60
N CYS A 22 3.54 -6.11 -9.90
CA CYS A 22 2.46 -5.31 -10.48
C CYS A 22 1.08 -5.94 -10.26
N HIS A 23 0.98 -7.27 -10.12
CA HIS A 23 -0.30 -7.92 -9.80
C HIS A 23 -0.74 -7.60 -8.38
N LEU A 24 0.20 -7.57 -7.41
CA LEU A 24 -0.09 -7.15 -6.04
C LEU A 24 -0.47 -5.68 -5.97
N GLU A 25 0.19 -4.82 -6.76
CA GLU A 25 -0.21 -3.41 -6.88
C GLU A 25 -1.63 -3.27 -7.43
N TYR A 26 -1.98 -4.00 -8.49
CA TYR A 26 -3.30 -3.92 -9.10
C TYR A 26 -4.39 -4.50 -8.17
N ALA A 27 -4.09 -5.59 -7.48
CA ALA A 27 -4.98 -6.15 -6.45
C ALA A 27 -5.19 -5.20 -5.27
N ALA A 28 -4.16 -4.46 -4.85
CA ALA A 28 -4.28 -3.46 -3.81
C ALA A 28 -5.27 -2.34 -4.20
N LEU A 29 -5.30 -1.93 -5.47
CA LEU A 29 -6.33 -1.01 -5.96
C LEU A 29 -7.72 -1.65 -5.91
N HIS A 30 -7.91 -2.76 -6.61
CA HIS A 30 -9.22 -3.40 -6.76
C HIS A 30 -9.90 -3.76 -5.45
N LYS A 31 -9.15 -4.34 -4.52
CA LYS A 31 -9.67 -4.71 -3.22
C LYS A 31 -10.14 -3.51 -2.41
N PHE A 32 -9.36 -2.43 -2.41
CA PHE A 32 -9.56 -1.35 -1.46
C PHE A 32 -10.36 -0.17 -2.04
N SER A 33 -10.38 0.03 -3.36
CA SER A 33 -11.23 1.03 -4.00
C SER A 33 -12.55 0.47 -4.52
N LEU A 34 -12.61 -0.79 -4.94
CA LEU A 34 -13.80 -1.40 -5.55
C LEU A 34 -14.46 -2.46 -4.68
N ASN A 35 -13.85 -2.84 -3.55
CA ASN A 35 -14.28 -3.96 -2.71
C ASN A 35 -14.47 -5.27 -3.49
N ASP A 36 -13.63 -5.48 -4.51
CA ASP A 36 -13.69 -6.67 -5.37
C ASP A 36 -13.01 -7.87 -4.67
N GLU A 37 -13.78 -8.57 -3.84
CA GLU A 37 -13.34 -9.74 -3.09
C GLU A 37 -12.99 -10.93 -3.98
N ASP A 38 -13.71 -11.11 -5.09
CA ASP A 38 -13.52 -12.25 -5.99
C ASP A 38 -12.21 -12.09 -6.76
N PHE A 39 -11.95 -10.89 -7.28
CA PHE A 39 -10.66 -10.54 -7.88
C PHE A 39 -9.52 -10.67 -6.89
N PHE A 40 -9.70 -10.15 -5.67
CA PHE A 40 -8.68 -10.24 -4.63
C PHE A 40 -8.33 -11.71 -4.32
N ARG A 41 -9.33 -12.57 -4.06
CA ARG A 41 -9.08 -14.01 -3.80
C ARG A 41 -8.37 -14.70 -4.96
N PHE A 42 -8.71 -14.36 -6.20
CA PHE A 42 -8.09 -14.93 -7.39
C PHE A 42 -6.62 -14.49 -7.57
N VAL A 43 -6.32 -13.20 -7.34
CA VAL A 43 -4.99 -12.63 -7.61
C VAL A 43 -4.02 -12.75 -6.43
N VAL A 44 -4.52 -12.79 -5.19
CA VAL A 44 -3.68 -12.65 -3.99
C VAL A 44 -3.86 -13.74 -2.94
N GLY A 45 -4.21 -14.97 -3.35
CA GLY A 45 -4.37 -16.10 -2.43
C GLY A 45 -3.16 -16.40 -1.54
N ASP A 46 -1.99 -15.83 -1.82
CA ASP A 46 -0.76 -15.95 -1.03
C ASP A 46 -0.37 -14.70 -0.23
N VAL A 47 -1.16 -13.62 -0.26
CA VAL A 47 -0.88 -12.41 0.53
C VAL A 47 -1.06 -12.68 2.02
N LYS A 48 -0.01 -12.36 2.80
CA LYS A 48 0.06 -12.57 4.25
C LYS A 48 -0.08 -11.28 5.04
N TYR A 49 0.33 -10.16 4.46
CA TYR A 49 0.34 -8.87 5.13
C TYR A 49 -0.28 -7.81 4.23
N THR A 50 -1.15 -7.00 4.83
CA THR A 50 -1.74 -5.82 4.19
C THR A 50 -1.55 -4.63 5.11
N HIS A 51 -0.99 -3.54 4.58
CA HIS A 51 -0.82 -2.28 5.29
C HIS A 51 -1.52 -1.17 4.52
N ALA A 52 -2.31 -0.37 5.21
CA ALA A 52 -2.99 0.77 4.65
C ALA A 52 -2.83 1.99 5.57
N MET A 53 -2.65 3.16 4.98
CA MET A 53 -2.62 4.43 5.69
C MET A 53 -3.55 5.38 4.96
N ILE A 54 -4.52 5.88 5.72
CA ILE A 54 -5.46 6.91 5.28
C ILE A 54 -4.87 8.25 5.71
N PHE A 55 -4.54 9.08 4.72
CA PHE A 55 -4.07 10.44 4.96
C PHE A 55 -5.27 11.34 5.23
N ASN A 56 -5.34 11.89 6.45
CA ASN A 56 -6.41 12.80 6.85
C ASN A 56 -6.14 14.22 6.36
N LYS A 57 -5.88 14.38 5.06
CA LYS A 57 -5.62 15.64 4.37
C LYS A 57 -6.35 15.62 3.03
N THR A 58 -7.04 16.71 2.71
CA THR A 58 -7.54 16.94 1.35
C THR A 58 -6.32 17.25 0.48
N MET A 59 -5.90 16.28 -0.33
CA MET A 59 -4.75 16.42 -1.22
C MET A 59 -5.23 16.22 -2.66
N TYR A 60 -4.84 17.09 -3.60
CA TYR A 60 -4.99 16.74 -5.01
C TYR A 60 -4.03 15.60 -5.35
N TRP A 61 -4.28 14.89 -6.45
CA TRP A 61 -3.38 13.81 -6.88
C TRP A 61 -1.95 14.28 -7.11
N GLU A 62 -1.81 15.52 -7.56
CA GLU A 62 -0.53 16.19 -7.83
C GLU A 62 0.21 16.55 -6.53
N ASP A 63 -0.52 16.66 -5.41
CA ASP A 63 0.03 17.00 -4.09
C ASP A 63 0.48 15.76 -3.30
N PHE A 64 0.24 14.55 -3.81
CA PHE A 64 0.74 13.34 -3.15
C PHE A 64 2.26 13.27 -3.29
N GLN A 65 2.95 13.63 -2.21
CA GLN A 65 4.36 13.91 -2.24
C GLN A 65 5.20 12.79 -1.66
N VAL A 66 6.51 12.94 -1.81
CA VAL A 66 7.51 12.06 -1.20
C VAL A 66 7.34 11.97 0.32
N ALA A 67 6.92 13.06 0.95
CA ALA A 67 6.71 13.14 2.39
C ALA A 67 5.60 12.18 2.87
N ASP A 68 4.50 12.03 2.11
CA ASP A 68 3.37 11.19 2.50
C ASP A 68 3.74 9.70 2.44
N VAL A 69 4.47 9.29 1.40
CA VAL A 69 5.00 7.92 1.31
C VAL A 69 5.94 7.61 2.48
N LYS A 70 6.83 8.56 2.83
CA LYS A 70 7.73 8.41 3.97
C LYS A 70 6.97 8.34 5.29
N GLU A 71 5.95 9.17 5.47
CA GLU A 71 5.08 9.17 6.65
C GLU A 71 4.45 7.78 6.84
N ALA A 72 3.84 7.24 5.78
CA ALA A 72 3.24 5.91 5.82
C ALA A 72 4.24 4.80 6.12
N VAL A 73 5.32 4.72 5.36
CA VAL A 73 6.31 3.65 5.55
C VAL A 73 6.99 3.73 6.92
N ASN A 74 7.23 4.94 7.44
CA ASN A 74 7.76 5.11 8.80
C ASN A 74 6.75 4.68 9.86
N SER A 75 5.45 4.97 9.68
CA SER A 75 4.40 4.52 10.59
C SER A 75 4.31 2.98 10.66
N TRP A 76 4.66 2.29 9.58
CA TRP A 76 4.68 0.83 9.51
C TRP A 76 6.03 0.21 9.86
N SER A 77 7.05 1.00 10.20
CA SER A 77 8.44 0.54 10.29
C SER A 77 8.62 -0.71 11.16
N GLU A 78 8.04 -0.75 12.37
CA GLU A 78 8.17 -1.92 13.25
C GLU A 78 7.47 -3.16 12.69
N THR A 79 6.30 -2.98 12.07
CA THR A 79 5.57 -4.07 11.42
C THR A 79 6.33 -4.61 10.22
N LEU A 80 6.87 -3.72 9.37
CA LEU A 80 7.67 -4.09 8.19
C LEU A 80 8.94 -4.85 8.60
N LYS A 81 9.62 -4.45 9.67
CA LYS A 81 10.76 -5.19 10.24
C LYS A 81 10.37 -6.59 10.72
N GLY A 82 9.13 -6.76 11.18
CA GLY A 82 8.58 -8.02 11.67
C GLY A 82 8.16 -9.02 10.58
N ILE A 83 8.06 -8.59 9.31
CA ILE A 83 7.67 -9.45 8.20
C ILE A 83 8.77 -10.49 7.95
N LYS A 84 8.42 -11.77 8.15
CA LYS A 84 9.36 -12.88 7.95
C LYS A 84 9.25 -13.40 6.52
N ASP A 85 10.34 -13.26 5.77
CA ASP A 85 10.53 -13.82 4.43
C ASP A 85 9.48 -13.38 3.38
N PRO A 86 9.27 -12.07 3.18
CA PRO A 86 8.41 -11.62 2.10
C PRO A 86 9.10 -11.88 0.77
N LYS A 87 8.37 -12.47 -0.18
CA LYS A 87 8.88 -12.75 -1.52
C LYS A 87 8.60 -11.60 -2.46
N LYS A 88 7.39 -11.05 -2.39
CA LYS A 88 6.94 -9.98 -3.25
C LYS A 88 6.10 -8.96 -2.50
N PHE A 89 6.03 -7.76 -3.07
CA PHE A 89 5.11 -6.73 -2.60
C PHE A 89 4.60 -5.86 -3.74
N GLY A 90 3.45 -5.25 -3.53
CA GLY A 90 2.89 -4.27 -4.45
C GLY A 90 2.10 -3.23 -3.68
N CYS A 91 2.21 -1.97 -4.08
CA CYS A 91 1.54 -0.87 -3.41
C CYS A 91 0.82 0.01 -4.41
N ASN A 92 -0.37 0.46 -4.04
CA ASN A 92 -1.19 1.36 -4.82
C ASN A 92 -1.78 2.46 -3.94
N TYR A 93 -2.24 3.52 -4.59
CA TYR A 93 -2.89 4.64 -3.96
C TYR A 93 -4.27 4.83 -4.57
N TYR A 94 -5.25 5.13 -3.73
CA TYR A 94 -6.60 5.42 -4.18
C TYR A 94 -7.20 6.54 -3.33
N GLU A 95 -8.26 7.15 -3.85
CA GLU A 95 -9.06 8.11 -3.10
C GLU A 95 -10.25 7.38 -2.50
N ALA A 96 -10.37 7.43 -1.18
CA ALA A 96 -11.55 6.99 -0.46
C ALA A 96 -12.45 8.21 -0.24
N GLU A 97 -13.70 8.12 -0.67
CA GLU A 97 -14.71 9.13 -0.35
C GLU A 97 -15.56 8.60 0.81
N ASP A 98 -15.63 9.35 1.89
CA ASP A 98 -16.60 9.08 2.95
C ASP A 98 -17.97 9.57 2.47
N HIS A 99 -18.88 8.64 2.15
CA HIS A 99 -20.21 8.95 1.64
C HIS A 99 -21.13 9.68 2.64
N VAL A 100 -20.74 9.76 3.92
CA VAL A 100 -21.49 10.50 4.95
C VAL A 100 -20.99 11.94 5.05
N THR A 101 -19.67 12.14 5.03
CA THR A 101 -19.05 13.46 5.21
C THR A 101 -18.62 14.13 3.91
N TYR A 102 -18.67 13.42 2.79
CA TYR A 102 -18.12 13.81 1.47
C TYR A 102 -16.65 14.21 1.52
N ILE A 103 -15.93 13.79 2.55
CA ILE A 103 -14.49 14.04 2.68
C ILE A 103 -13.75 13.03 1.82
N ARG A 104 -12.93 13.55 0.91
CA ARG A 104 -12.00 12.76 0.10
C ARG A 104 -10.68 12.60 0.84
N ARG A 105 -10.28 11.36 1.04
CA ARG A 105 -9.02 11.00 1.70
C ARG A 105 -8.17 10.18 0.75
N LYS A 106 -6.87 10.43 0.76
CA LYS A 106 -5.93 9.57 0.04
C LYS A 106 -5.56 8.38 0.91
N VAL A 107 -5.44 7.22 0.28
CA VAL A 107 -5.04 5.99 0.95
C VAL A 107 -3.86 5.39 0.21
N LEU A 108 -2.76 5.11 0.90
CA LEU A 108 -1.68 4.25 0.41
C LEU A 108 -1.90 2.86 0.99
N VAL A 109 -1.93 1.85 0.13
CA VAL A 109 -2.04 0.44 0.52
C VAL A 109 -0.90 -0.37 -0.08
N CYS A 110 -0.38 -1.32 0.69
CA CYS A 110 0.69 -2.24 0.32
C CYS A 110 0.33 -3.66 0.72
N LEU A 111 0.52 -4.60 -0.20
CA LEU A 111 0.35 -6.04 -0.01
C LEU A 111 1.70 -6.74 -0.04
N PHE A 112 1.87 -7.77 0.79
CA PHE A 112 3.08 -8.60 0.86
C PHE A 112 2.71 -10.08 0.94
N ASN A 113 3.48 -10.94 0.25
CA ASN A 113 3.34 -12.40 0.28
C ASN A 113 4.62 -13.11 0.77
#